data_AF-A0A6L9ZIJ0-F1
#
_entry.id   AF-A0A6L9ZIJ0-F1
#
_cell.length_a   1.000
_cell.length_b   1.000
_cell.length_c   1.000
_cell.angle_alpha   90.00
_cell.angle_beta   90.00
_cell.angle_gamma   90.00
#
_symmetry.space_group_name_H-M   'P 1'
#
loop_
_entity.id
_entity.type
_entity.pdbx_description
1 polymer ?
#
loop_
_entity_poly.entity_id
_entity_poly.type
_entity_poly.pdbx_seq_one_letter_code
_entity_poly.pdbx_strand_id
1 'polypeptide(L)'
;AEYLWANRLYPLHQQADQKPTSPIYPLTRQDLEKAFPGGKTTPRETLTLGNQLIQRYKTQVVNSSEPSTKTKSTSQDDTASQSISQDDTAGESIPRAEKVLASFKLKWQKEFTKTEQKITRIQDIGESQLIGMLREALEALEVKDVKSDFLSGSFASYSLSYQLPSSQERIAVVWAETSNGTRFYHLMNPCDKAIKGNRCQTLYLIRHTKIRIKRDTKGYKLYSQLFNGSGHSHIKLEDLSSVHYLATYHSLVNEACSQELVLANKTIKLRELEDIIRKSVILEDCTLLQDLKIFTSKVTDNQVVTKPVKEFVITLLKQNQIIGHKVLIETTQNKFNSIKEIAIHQGIKELSQENKIKLVPGDGSLEKQLVCLVP
;
A
#
# COMPACT_ATOMS: atom_id res chain seq x y z
N ALA A 1 4.70 31.14 -5.14
CA ALA A 1 4.92 30.04 -4.18
C ALA A 1 5.67 30.51 -2.94
N GLU A 2 6.78 31.25 -3.09
CA GLU A 2 7.58 31.79 -1.96
C GLU A 2 6.75 32.55 -0.91
N TYR A 3 5.87 33.46 -1.34
CA TYR A 3 5.03 34.23 -0.40
C TYR A 3 4.12 33.34 0.46
N LEU A 4 3.49 32.31 -0.13
CA LEU A 4 2.64 31.36 0.61
C LEU A 4 3.47 30.54 1.61
N TRP A 5 4.69 30.17 1.21
CA TRP A 5 5.63 29.44 2.05
C TRP A 5 6.08 30.26 3.25
N ALA A 6 6.55 31.47 2.99
CA ALA A 6 6.99 32.40 4.02
C ALA A 6 5.88 32.68 5.03
N ASN A 7 4.64 32.89 4.55
CA ASN A 7 3.51 33.13 5.43
C ASN A 7 3.18 31.91 6.32
N ARG A 8 3.30 30.69 5.79
CA ARG A 8 3.08 29.43 6.55
C ARG A 8 4.19 29.16 7.57
N LEU A 9 5.44 29.48 7.25
CA LEU A 9 6.59 29.24 8.13
C LEU A 9 6.84 30.36 9.13
N TYR A 10 6.37 31.58 8.86
CA TYR A 10 6.52 32.73 9.74
C TYR A 10 6.24 32.44 11.22
N PRO A 11 5.10 31.81 11.61
CA PRO A 11 4.86 31.50 13.02
C PRO A 11 5.88 30.51 13.61
N LEU A 12 6.37 29.56 12.81
CA LEU A 12 7.38 28.58 13.26
C LEU A 12 8.77 29.22 13.39
N HIS A 13 9.14 30.11 12.47
CA HIS A 13 10.40 30.84 12.52
C HIS A 13 10.48 31.79 13.72
N GLN A 14 9.35 32.32 14.19
CA GLN A 14 9.29 33.14 15.41
C GLN A 14 9.48 32.31 16.69
N GLN A 15 9.21 31.01 16.64
CA GLN A 15 9.37 30.08 17.78
C GLN A 15 10.79 29.49 17.86
N ALA A 16 11.63 29.71 16.85
CA ALA A 16 13.00 29.20 16.84
C ALA A 16 13.94 30.10 17.65
N ASP A 17 14.81 29.49 18.46
CA ASP A 17 15.82 30.22 19.25
C ASP A 17 16.75 31.08 18.38
N GLN A 18 17.03 30.60 17.17
CA GLN A 18 17.71 31.36 16.13
C GLN A 18 16.77 31.59 14.96
N LYS A 19 16.45 32.86 14.71
CA LYS A 19 15.63 33.25 13.57
C LYS A 19 16.39 32.95 12.27
N PRO A 20 15.80 32.17 11.36
CA PRO A 20 16.44 31.87 10.09
C PRO A 20 16.58 33.12 9.24
N THR A 21 17.67 33.22 8.49
CA THR A 21 18.01 34.38 7.65
C THR A 21 17.09 34.53 6.44
N SER A 22 16.45 33.44 6.01
CA SER A 22 15.54 33.41 4.87
C SER A 22 14.09 33.20 5.33
N PRO A 23 13.12 33.99 4.82
CA PRO A 23 11.69 33.79 5.09
C PRO A 23 11.17 32.42 4.63
N ILE A 24 11.91 31.76 3.72
CA ILE A 24 11.55 30.44 3.19
C ILE A 24 12.44 29.30 3.69
N TYR A 25 13.35 29.58 4.64
CA TYR A 25 14.24 28.58 5.24
C TYR A 25 13.46 27.33 5.70
N PRO A 26 13.94 26.10 5.39
CA PRO A 26 15.28 25.75 4.90
C PRO A 26 15.46 25.82 3.39
N LEU A 27 14.47 26.26 2.62
CA LEU A 27 14.67 26.58 1.21
C LEU A 27 15.47 27.88 1.08
N THR A 28 16.33 27.92 0.07
CA THR A 28 16.88 29.16 -0.49
C THR A 28 16.28 29.42 -1.87
N ARG A 29 16.38 30.67 -2.33
CA ARG A 29 16.02 31.01 -3.70
C ARG A 29 16.86 30.23 -4.72
N GLN A 30 18.13 29.97 -4.38
CA GLN A 30 19.03 29.16 -5.18
C GLN A 30 18.58 27.70 -5.30
N ASP A 31 18.00 27.11 -4.24
CA ASP A 31 17.41 25.76 -4.30
C ASP A 31 16.22 25.70 -5.26
N LEU A 32 15.39 26.76 -5.26
CA LEU A 32 14.25 26.87 -6.17
C LEU A 32 14.71 27.09 -7.62
N GLU A 33 15.70 27.94 -7.85
CA GLU A 33 16.26 28.20 -9.18
C GLU A 33 17.00 26.97 -9.74
N LYS A 34 17.67 26.19 -8.88
CA LYS A 34 18.30 24.92 -9.26
C LYS A 34 17.27 23.85 -9.60
N ALA A 35 16.19 23.74 -8.82
CA ALA A 35 15.14 22.73 -9.03
C ALA A 35 14.16 23.10 -10.15
N PHE A 36 13.93 24.40 -10.37
CA PHE A 36 12.96 24.94 -11.32
C PHE A 36 13.59 26.06 -12.17
N PRO A 37 14.54 25.73 -13.08
CA PRO A 37 15.31 26.72 -13.85
C PRO A 37 14.44 27.61 -14.76
N GLY A 38 13.23 27.17 -15.10
CA GLY A 38 12.26 27.96 -15.85
C GLY A 38 11.51 29.03 -15.04
N GLY A 39 11.82 29.20 -13.74
CA GLY A 39 11.22 30.21 -12.86
C GLY A 39 9.74 29.98 -12.52
N LYS A 40 9.18 28.81 -12.90
CA LYS A 40 7.78 28.43 -12.66
C LYS A 40 7.73 27.12 -11.88
N THR A 41 6.91 27.10 -10.83
CA THR A 41 6.67 25.93 -9.98
C THR A 41 5.31 26.05 -9.31
N THR A 42 4.72 24.92 -8.89
CA THR A 42 3.49 24.91 -8.11
C THR A 42 3.78 24.93 -6.60
N PRO A 43 2.85 25.42 -5.75
CA PRO A 43 3.02 25.34 -4.29
C PRO A 43 3.29 23.92 -3.76
N ARG A 44 2.72 22.88 -4.41
CA ARG A 44 2.90 21.47 -4.05
C ARG A 44 4.32 20.97 -4.31
N GLU A 45 4.91 21.38 -5.44
CA GLU A 45 6.30 21.04 -5.79
C GLU A 45 7.30 21.79 -4.89
N THR A 46 6.98 23.03 -4.51
CA THR A 46 7.76 23.77 -3.50
C THR A 46 7.72 23.07 -2.13
N LEU A 47 6.54 22.59 -1.68
CA LEU A 47 6.37 21.75 -0.47
C LEU A 47 7.20 20.47 -0.52
N THR A 48 7.22 19.85 -1.67
CA THR A 48 7.98 18.63 -1.92
C THR A 48 9.48 18.88 -1.76
N LEU A 49 10.00 19.92 -2.42
CA LEU A 49 11.42 20.28 -2.35
C LEU A 49 11.84 20.65 -0.92
N GLY A 50 11.02 21.47 -0.23
CA GLY A 50 11.28 21.85 1.15
C GLY A 50 11.37 20.64 2.09
N ASN A 51 10.46 19.67 1.94
CA ASN A 51 10.53 18.43 2.73
C ASN A 51 11.80 17.63 2.43
N GLN A 52 12.22 17.50 1.16
CA GLN A 52 13.46 16.80 0.79
C GLN A 52 14.69 17.42 1.46
N LEU A 53 14.81 18.75 1.46
CA LEU A 53 15.91 19.46 2.09
C LEU A 53 15.91 19.30 3.62
N ILE A 54 14.74 19.36 4.26
CA ILE A 54 14.60 19.08 5.69
C ILE A 54 15.10 17.68 6.01
N GLN A 55 14.73 16.68 5.21
CA GLN A 55 15.16 15.31 5.44
C GLN A 55 16.66 15.15 5.28
N ARG A 56 17.26 15.76 4.24
CA ARG A 56 18.73 15.77 4.05
C ARG A 56 19.45 16.39 5.24
N TYR A 57 18.98 17.54 5.72
CA TYR A 57 19.55 18.21 6.89
C TYR A 57 19.48 17.32 8.13
N LYS A 58 18.32 16.72 8.42
CA LYS A 58 18.15 15.80 9.55
C LYS A 58 19.12 14.62 9.47
N THR A 59 19.29 14.01 8.29
CA THR A 59 20.24 12.90 8.11
C THR A 59 21.70 13.31 8.29
N GLN A 60 22.09 14.51 7.82
CA GLN A 60 23.45 15.04 8.00
C GLN A 60 23.76 15.32 9.47
N VAL A 61 22.81 15.88 10.24
CA VAL A 61 22.97 16.11 11.68
C VAL A 61 23.16 14.80 12.44
N VAL A 62 22.43 13.74 12.07
CA VAL A 62 22.58 12.42 12.69
C VAL A 62 23.95 11.81 12.38
N ASN A 63 24.45 11.90 11.14
CA ASN A 63 25.77 11.37 10.78
C ASN A 63 26.93 12.18 11.38
N SER A 64 26.75 13.47 11.62
CA SER A 64 27.77 14.36 12.21
C SER A 64 27.91 14.20 13.73
N SER A 65 27.03 13.42 14.37
CA SER A 65 27.07 13.13 15.82
C SER A 65 27.86 11.87 16.17
N GLU A 66 28.58 11.28 15.21
CA GLU A 66 29.66 10.36 15.51
C GLU A 66 30.93 11.14 15.92
N PRO A 67 31.63 10.76 17.00
CA PRO A 67 32.79 11.50 17.47
C PRO A 67 33.99 11.22 16.56
N SER A 68 34.09 11.93 15.44
CA SER A 68 35.33 12.03 14.68
C SER A 68 36.28 12.99 15.40
N THR A 69 37.36 12.40 15.90
CA THR A 69 38.53 13.03 16.47
C THR A 69 39.02 14.23 15.65
N LYS A 70 39.24 15.35 16.35
CA LYS A 70 39.88 16.56 15.84
C LYS A 70 41.19 16.23 15.12
N THR A 71 41.40 16.75 13.92
CA THR A 71 42.73 17.21 13.47
C THR A 71 42.55 18.43 12.55
N LYS A 72 43.39 19.44 12.82
CA LYS A 72 43.41 20.78 12.23
C LYS A 72 43.88 20.80 10.77
N SER A 73 43.29 21.74 10.02
CA SER A 73 43.82 22.63 8.97
C SER A 73 44.98 22.18 8.08
N THR A 74 44.87 22.39 6.76
CA THR A 74 45.59 23.47 6.02
C THR A 74 45.01 23.60 4.60
N SER A 75 44.89 24.85 4.16
CA SER A 75 44.45 25.39 2.87
C SER A 75 45.44 25.20 1.71
N GLN A 76 44.95 25.02 0.47
CA GLN A 76 45.27 25.87 -0.70
C GLN A 76 44.59 25.40 -2.01
N ASP A 77 44.37 26.38 -2.89
CA ASP A 77 43.71 26.40 -4.20
C ASP A 77 44.16 25.36 -5.23
N ASP A 78 43.25 24.95 -6.13
CA ASP A 78 43.39 25.31 -7.55
C ASP A 78 42.14 24.97 -8.40
N THR A 79 41.97 25.79 -9.42
CA THR A 79 40.80 25.93 -10.31
C THR A 79 40.95 25.07 -11.56
N ALA A 80 39.96 24.24 -11.94
CA ALA A 80 39.57 23.99 -13.34
C ALA A 80 38.32 23.09 -13.49
N SER A 81 37.32 23.66 -14.16
CA SER A 81 36.05 23.16 -14.68
C SER A 81 36.02 21.71 -15.21
N GLN A 82 35.16 20.86 -14.64
CA GLN A 82 33.81 20.50 -15.14
C GLN A 82 33.76 19.56 -16.35
N SER A 83 33.42 18.30 -16.07
CA SER A 83 32.38 17.57 -16.79
C SER A 83 31.46 16.93 -15.75
N ILE A 84 30.36 17.61 -15.42
CA ILE A 84 29.34 17.13 -14.48
C ILE A 84 28.49 16.09 -15.21
N SER A 85 28.83 14.81 -15.05
CA SER A 85 27.88 13.72 -15.20
C SER A 85 27.10 13.57 -13.89
N GLN A 86 25.78 13.72 -13.99
CA GLN A 86 24.81 13.58 -12.92
C GLN A 86 24.87 12.18 -12.28
N ASP A 87 25.57 12.05 -11.16
CA ASP A 87 25.31 11.03 -10.16
C ASP A 87 25.74 11.59 -8.79
N ASP A 88 24.93 12.50 -8.25
CA ASP A 88 25.09 12.99 -6.87
C ASP A 88 24.52 11.94 -5.90
N THR A 89 25.19 10.78 -5.81
CA THR A 89 24.97 9.73 -4.81
C THR A 89 25.73 10.06 -3.51
N ALA A 90 25.54 11.26 -2.98
CA ALA A 90 26.10 11.66 -1.69
C ALA A 90 24.96 12.14 -0.77
N GLY A 91 24.34 11.20 -0.05
CA GLY A 91 23.49 11.52 1.11
C GLY A 91 22.12 10.85 1.20
N GLU A 92 21.78 9.88 0.35
CA GLU A 92 20.51 9.14 0.48
C GLU A 92 20.79 7.68 0.88
N SER A 93 20.78 7.39 2.19
CA SER A 93 21.09 6.06 2.75
C SER A 93 20.07 4.97 2.40
N ILE A 94 18.91 5.32 1.83
CA ILE A 94 17.85 4.37 1.50
C ILE A 94 17.50 4.47 0.02
N PRO A 95 17.55 3.34 -0.74
CA PRO A 95 17.20 3.33 -2.15
C PRO A 95 15.80 3.93 -2.41
N ARG A 96 15.66 4.74 -3.46
CA ARG A 96 14.39 5.38 -3.82
C ARG A 96 13.23 4.38 -3.97
N ALA A 97 13.51 3.18 -4.48
CA ALA A 97 12.52 2.11 -4.59
C ALA A 97 11.95 1.68 -3.23
N GLU A 98 12.77 1.64 -2.19
CA GLU A 98 12.32 1.32 -0.83
C GLU A 98 11.48 2.44 -0.22
N LYS A 99 11.83 3.71 -0.49
CA LYS A 99 11.01 4.86 -0.07
C LYS A 99 9.63 4.84 -0.73
N VAL A 100 9.57 4.51 -2.03
CA VAL A 100 8.30 4.35 -2.76
C VAL A 100 7.47 3.21 -2.17
N LEU A 101 8.08 2.06 -1.88
CA LEU A 101 7.39 0.92 -1.27
C LEU A 101 6.89 1.24 0.14
N ALA A 102 7.66 1.98 0.94
CA ALA A 102 7.25 2.43 2.26
C ALA A 102 6.08 3.44 2.19
N SER A 103 6.18 4.43 1.30
CA SER A 103 5.09 5.36 0.98
C SER A 103 3.82 4.60 0.61
N PHE A 104 3.96 3.58 -0.23
CA PHE A 104 2.85 2.74 -0.66
C PHE A 104 2.17 2.04 0.51
N LYS A 105 2.94 1.35 1.36
CA LYS A 105 2.38 0.63 2.52
C LYS A 105 1.61 1.57 3.46
N LEU A 106 2.08 2.80 3.66
CA LEU A 106 1.37 3.80 4.47
C LEU A 106 0.10 4.32 3.78
N LYS A 107 0.17 4.64 2.48
CA LYS A 107 -0.99 5.05 1.67
C LYS A 107 -2.04 3.94 1.62
N TRP A 108 -1.63 2.69 1.43
CA TRP A 108 -2.50 1.51 1.47
C TRP A 108 -3.26 1.46 2.78
N GLN A 109 -2.57 1.53 3.92
CA GLN A 109 -3.23 1.46 5.22
C GLN A 109 -4.29 2.55 5.42
N LYS A 110 -3.99 3.77 4.98
CA LYS A 110 -4.94 4.90 5.06
C LYS A 110 -6.16 4.67 4.17
N GLU A 111 -5.95 4.28 2.91
CA GLU A 111 -7.07 4.01 1.99
C GLU A 111 -7.86 2.76 2.40
N PHE A 112 -7.21 1.76 3.00
CA PHE A 112 -7.88 0.56 3.51
C PHE A 112 -8.85 0.90 4.63
N THR A 113 -8.42 1.65 5.64
CA THR A 113 -9.30 2.09 6.73
C THR A 113 -10.48 2.94 6.23
N LYS A 114 -10.24 3.82 5.25
CA LYS A 114 -11.31 4.58 4.60
C LYS A 114 -12.29 3.67 3.85
N THR A 115 -11.77 2.62 3.21
CA THR A 115 -12.55 1.63 2.46
C THR A 115 -13.41 0.80 3.42
N GLU A 116 -12.87 0.35 4.55
CA GLU A 116 -13.62 -0.35 5.61
C GLU A 116 -14.78 0.48 6.14
N GLN A 117 -14.56 1.78 6.36
CA GLN A 117 -15.59 2.70 6.82
C GLN A 117 -16.66 2.98 5.75
N LYS A 118 -16.27 3.01 4.48
CA LYS A 118 -17.17 3.32 3.36
C LYS A 118 -18.03 2.13 2.96
N ILE A 119 -17.46 0.93 2.93
CA ILE A 119 -18.13 -0.30 2.48
C ILE A 119 -18.51 -1.11 3.69
N THR A 120 -19.75 -0.92 4.14
CA THR A 120 -20.29 -1.63 5.32
C THR A 120 -21.17 -2.81 4.94
N ARG A 121 -21.63 -2.86 3.67
CA ARG A 121 -22.47 -3.94 3.15
C ARG A 121 -22.01 -4.34 1.74
N ILE A 122 -22.09 -5.63 1.43
CA ILE A 122 -21.76 -6.13 0.08
C ILE A 122 -22.64 -5.49 -1.00
N GLN A 123 -23.89 -5.16 -0.68
CA GLN A 123 -24.85 -4.56 -1.62
C GLN A 123 -24.51 -3.10 -1.99
N ASP A 124 -23.57 -2.46 -1.29
CA ASP A 124 -23.10 -1.12 -1.64
C ASP A 124 -22.24 -1.15 -2.93
N ILE A 125 -21.89 -2.35 -3.41
CA ILE A 125 -21.08 -2.58 -4.61
C ILE A 125 -21.84 -3.51 -5.57
N GLY A 126 -21.97 -3.09 -6.83
CA GLY A 126 -22.57 -3.94 -7.86
C GLY A 126 -21.70 -5.15 -8.22
N GLU A 127 -22.31 -6.26 -8.62
CA GLU A 127 -21.59 -7.52 -8.87
C GLU A 127 -20.60 -7.43 -10.04
N SER A 128 -20.88 -6.61 -11.05
CA SER A 128 -19.93 -6.32 -12.13
C SER A 128 -18.70 -5.56 -11.63
N GLN A 129 -18.87 -4.69 -10.64
CA GLN A 129 -17.76 -3.99 -10.01
C GLN A 129 -16.95 -4.94 -9.13
N LEU A 130 -17.58 -5.82 -8.35
CA LEU A 130 -16.87 -6.85 -7.57
C LEU A 130 -15.95 -7.72 -8.45
N ILE A 131 -16.45 -8.15 -9.61
CA ILE A 131 -15.66 -8.90 -10.60
C ILE A 131 -14.57 -8.04 -11.23
N GLY A 132 -14.85 -6.76 -11.52
CA GLY A 132 -13.85 -5.82 -12.02
C GLY A 132 -12.68 -5.64 -11.06
N MET A 133 -12.94 -5.44 -9.77
CA MET A 133 -11.90 -5.28 -8.75
C MET A 133 -11.11 -6.58 -8.55
N LEU A 134 -11.77 -7.74 -8.61
CA LEU A 134 -11.07 -9.03 -8.60
C LEU A 134 -10.17 -9.18 -9.83
N ARG A 135 -10.65 -8.82 -11.02
CA ARG A 135 -9.88 -8.86 -12.26
C ARG A 135 -8.61 -8.00 -12.15
N GLU A 136 -8.74 -6.76 -11.69
CA GLU A 136 -7.60 -5.86 -11.49
C GLU A 136 -6.55 -6.47 -10.56
N ALA A 137 -6.98 -7.08 -9.45
CA ALA A 137 -6.06 -7.76 -8.55
C ALA A 137 -5.37 -8.96 -9.22
N LEU A 138 -6.09 -9.78 -9.98
CA LEU A 138 -5.50 -10.92 -10.69
C LEU A 138 -4.50 -10.49 -11.78
N GLU A 139 -4.83 -9.44 -12.55
CA GLU A 139 -3.95 -8.86 -13.57
C GLU A 139 -2.68 -8.28 -12.93
N ALA A 140 -2.83 -7.55 -11.82
CA ALA A 140 -1.72 -7.02 -11.06
C ALA A 140 -0.83 -8.10 -10.44
N LEU A 141 -1.37 -9.30 -10.17
CA LEU A 141 -0.62 -10.46 -9.70
C LEU A 141 -0.05 -11.31 -10.85
N GLU A 142 -0.15 -10.83 -12.09
CA GLU A 142 0.32 -11.51 -13.31
C GLU A 142 -0.26 -12.92 -13.48
N VAL A 143 -1.50 -13.11 -13.02
CA VAL A 143 -2.23 -14.36 -13.26
C VAL A 143 -2.48 -14.51 -14.75
N LYS A 144 -2.27 -15.72 -15.28
CA LYS A 144 -2.31 -15.97 -16.73
C LYS A 144 -3.74 -16.01 -17.26
N ASP A 145 -3.89 -15.50 -18.49
CA ASP A 145 -5.11 -15.61 -19.30
C ASP A 145 -6.39 -15.14 -18.60
N VAL A 146 -6.29 -14.05 -17.81
CA VAL A 146 -7.45 -13.42 -17.18
C VAL A 146 -8.36 -12.86 -18.28
N LYS A 147 -9.60 -13.37 -18.34
CA LYS A 147 -10.62 -12.97 -19.33
C LYS A 147 -11.91 -12.62 -18.62
N SER A 148 -12.47 -11.45 -18.91
CA SER A 148 -13.82 -11.09 -18.47
C SER A 148 -14.89 -11.86 -19.22
N ASP A 149 -16.13 -11.78 -18.75
CA ASP A 149 -17.32 -12.22 -19.48
C ASP A 149 -17.28 -13.70 -19.84
N PHE A 150 -16.86 -14.53 -18.89
CA PHE A 150 -16.81 -15.98 -19.06
C PHE A 150 -18.21 -16.55 -19.38
N LEU A 151 -19.22 -16.13 -18.63
CA LEU A 151 -20.62 -16.42 -18.94
C LEU A 151 -21.12 -15.52 -20.07
N SER A 152 -22.18 -15.95 -20.74
CA SER A 152 -22.86 -15.18 -21.78
C SER A 152 -24.16 -14.54 -21.27
N GLY A 153 -24.61 -13.46 -21.91
CA GLY A 153 -25.91 -12.83 -21.65
C GLY A 153 -25.90 -11.92 -20.41
N SER A 154 -27.03 -11.83 -19.70
CA SER A 154 -27.24 -10.86 -18.61
C SER A 154 -26.33 -11.03 -17.38
N PHE A 155 -25.56 -12.12 -17.30
CA PHE A 155 -24.64 -12.40 -16.20
C PHE A 155 -23.17 -12.42 -16.66
N ALA A 156 -22.88 -12.02 -17.91
CA ALA A 156 -21.53 -12.01 -18.45
C ALA A 156 -20.56 -11.23 -17.56
N SER A 157 -20.91 -9.98 -17.26
CA SER A 157 -20.12 -9.09 -16.42
C SER A 157 -19.95 -9.55 -14.98
N TYR A 158 -20.65 -10.61 -14.55
CA TYR A 158 -20.55 -11.18 -13.20
C TYR A 158 -19.58 -12.35 -13.15
N SER A 159 -18.78 -12.51 -14.19
CA SER A 159 -17.90 -13.66 -14.33
C SER A 159 -16.59 -13.32 -15.04
N LEU A 160 -15.56 -14.08 -14.69
CA LEU A 160 -14.27 -14.07 -15.36
C LEU A 160 -13.70 -15.49 -15.39
N SER A 161 -12.62 -15.69 -16.13
CA SER A 161 -11.82 -16.91 -16.07
C SER A 161 -10.33 -16.61 -16.08
N TYR A 162 -9.51 -17.51 -15.56
CA TYR A 162 -8.06 -17.42 -15.57
C TYR A 162 -7.42 -18.81 -15.57
N GLN A 163 -6.09 -18.86 -15.67
CA GLN A 163 -5.29 -20.07 -15.53
C GLN A 163 -4.22 -19.88 -14.45
N LEU A 164 -4.00 -20.91 -13.63
CA LEU A 164 -2.91 -20.89 -12.65
C LEU A 164 -1.58 -21.14 -13.37
N PRO A 165 -0.45 -20.55 -12.92
CA PRO A 165 0.85 -20.79 -13.54
C PRO A 165 1.28 -22.27 -13.56
N SER A 166 0.83 -23.02 -12.55
CA SER A 166 1.15 -24.44 -12.34
C SER A 166 0.28 -25.42 -13.12
N SER A 167 -0.81 -24.95 -13.76
CA SER A 167 -1.78 -25.82 -14.45
C SER A 167 -2.32 -25.16 -15.72
N GLN A 168 -2.56 -25.96 -16.76
CA GLN A 168 -3.26 -25.50 -17.96
C GLN A 168 -4.79 -25.43 -17.75
N GLU A 169 -5.27 -25.87 -16.59
CA GLU A 169 -6.69 -25.84 -16.25
C GLU A 169 -7.22 -24.41 -16.21
N ARG A 170 -8.35 -24.22 -16.90
CA ARG A 170 -9.11 -22.99 -16.87
C ARG A 170 -10.04 -23.00 -15.67
N ILE A 171 -9.84 -22.01 -14.81
CA ILE A 171 -10.69 -21.72 -13.66
C ILE A 171 -11.66 -20.61 -14.06
N ALA A 172 -12.94 -20.84 -13.80
CA ALA A 172 -13.97 -19.83 -13.95
C ALA A 172 -14.41 -19.33 -12.57
N VAL A 173 -14.71 -18.04 -12.48
CA VAL A 173 -15.23 -17.39 -11.28
C VAL A 173 -16.52 -16.67 -11.64
N VAL A 174 -17.53 -16.85 -10.80
CA VAL A 174 -18.81 -16.14 -10.89
C VAL A 174 -19.08 -15.52 -9.51
N TRP A 175 -19.32 -14.22 -9.47
CA TRP A 175 -19.67 -13.51 -8.23
C TRP A 175 -21.09 -12.99 -8.35
N ALA A 176 -21.99 -13.43 -7.46
CA ALA A 176 -23.38 -12.99 -7.53
C ALA A 176 -24.04 -12.95 -6.16
N GLU A 177 -24.76 -11.86 -5.85
CA GLU A 177 -25.37 -11.64 -4.54
C GLU A 177 -26.91 -11.81 -4.54
N THR A 178 -27.50 -12.19 -5.67
CA THR A 178 -28.96 -12.31 -5.80
C THR A 178 -29.57 -13.30 -4.79
N SER A 179 -30.65 -12.88 -4.14
CA SER A 179 -31.49 -13.70 -3.24
C SER A 179 -32.77 -14.20 -3.93
N ASN A 180 -33.09 -13.70 -5.12
CA ASN A 180 -34.27 -14.05 -5.88
C ASN A 180 -34.08 -15.44 -6.54
N GLY A 181 -34.95 -16.40 -6.22
CA GLY A 181 -34.84 -17.78 -6.71
C GLY A 181 -34.87 -17.92 -8.23
N THR A 182 -35.67 -17.10 -8.93
CA THR A 182 -35.75 -17.09 -10.40
C THR A 182 -34.46 -16.58 -11.01
N ARG A 183 -33.96 -15.42 -10.55
CA ARG A 183 -32.67 -14.87 -11.02
C ARG A 183 -31.52 -15.83 -10.71
N PHE A 184 -31.54 -16.48 -9.55
CA PHE A 184 -30.54 -17.47 -9.17
C PHE A 184 -30.54 -18.68 -10.11
N TYR A 185 -31.71 -19.19 -10.51
CA TYR A 185 -31.78 -20.23 -11.54
C TYR A 185 -31.19 -19.75 -12.89
N HIS A 186 -31.54 -18.53 -13.32
CA HIS A 186 -31.01 -17.96 -14.56
C HIS A 186 -29.50 -17.68 -14.51
N LEU A 187 -28.91 -17.55 -13.32
CA LEU A 187 -27.46 -17.50 -13.12
C LEU A 187 -26.82 -18.89 -13.17
N MET A 188 -27.40 -19.88 -12.47
CA MET A 188 -26.83 -21.23 -12.40
C MET A 188 -26.91 -21.98 -13.74
N ASN A 189 -27.91 -21.72 -14.56
CA ASN A 189 -28.10 -22.41 -15.84
C ASN A 189 -26.95 -22.14 -16.85
N PRO A 190 -26.48 -20.90 -17.07
CA PRO A 190 -25.25 -20.63 -17.80
C PRO A 190 -24.00 -21.33 -17.23
N CYS A 191 -23.88 -21.42 -15.89
CA CYS A 191 -22.78 -22.13 -15.25
C CYS A 191 -22.79 -23.62 -15.62
N ASP A 192 -23.94 -24.29 -15.48
CA ASP A 192 -24.12 -25.70 -15.86
C ASP A 192 -23.77 -25.95 -17.33
N LYS A 193 -24.23 -25.07 -18.23
CA LYS A 193 -23.90 -25.15 -19.66
C LYS A 193 -22.40 -24.98 -19.91
N ALA A 194 -21.73 -24.07 -19.20
CA ALA A 194 -20.30 -23.85 -19.36
C ALA A 194 -19.47 -25.07 -18.90
N ILE A 195 -19.87 -25.70 -17.80
CA ILE A 195 -19.24 -26.92 -17.28
C ILE A 195 -19.46 -28.09 -18.25
N LYS A 196 -20.70 -28.34 -18.68
CA LYS A 196 -21.01 -29.42 -19.65
C LYS A 196 -20.32 -29.24 -20.99
N GLY A 197 -20.10 -27.98 -21.40
CA GLY A 197 -19.33 -27.63 -22.59
C GLY A 197 -17.81 -27.66 -22.40
N ASN A 198 -17.30 -28.14 -21.26
CA ASN A 198 -15.88 -28.19 -20.92
C ASN A 198 -15.14 -26.85 -21.10
N ARG A 199 -15.82 -25.73 -20.81
CA ARG A 199 -15.24 -24.38 -20.94
C ARG A 199 -14.34 -24.01 -19.74
N CYS A 200 -14.47 -24.74 -18.64
CA CYS A 200 -13.61 -24.67 -17.47
C CYS A 200 -13.55 -26.05 -16.79
N GLN A 201 -12.46 -26.30 -16.05
CA GLN A 201 -12.30 -27.50 -15.23
C GLN A 201 -12.80 -27.26 -13.81
N THR A 202 -12.61 -26.04 -13.31
CA THR A 202 -13.08 -25.61 -11.99
C THR A 202 -13.96 -24.37 -12.14
N LEU A 203 -15.07 -24.35 -11.41
CA LEU A 203 -15.94 -23.18 -11.28
C LEU A 203 -16.01 -22.78 -9.81
N TYR A 204 -15.69 -21.52 -9.52
CA TYR A 204 -15.93 -20.90 -8.23
C TYR A 204 -17.16 -20.01 -8.28
N LEU A 205 -18.11 -20.24 -7.37
CA LEU A 205 -19.16 -19.29 -7.06
C LEU A 205 -18.76 -18.53 -5.80
N ILE A 206 -18.62 -17.20 -5.88
CA ILE A 206 -18.30 -16.33 -4.74
C ILE A 206 -19.60 -15.65 -4.28
N ARG A 207 -19.88 -15.72 -2.98
CA ARG A 207 -21.02 -15.03 -2.37
C ARG A 207 -20.73 -14.61 -0.94
N HIS A 208 -21.19 -13.43 -0.56
CA HIS A 208 -21.37 -13.05 0.85
C HIS A 208 -22.81 -13.35 1.32
N THR A 209 -23.80 -13.14 0.45
CA THR A 209 -25.22 -13.33 0.75
C THR A 209 -25.57 -14.82 0.80
N LYS A 210 -25.95 -15.28 1.98
CA LYS A 210 -26.42 -16.66 2.24
C LYS A 210 -27.54 -17.05 1.28
N ILE A 211 -27.45 -18.27 0.75
CA ILE A 211 -28.48 -18.85 -0.12
C ILE A 211 -29.72 -19.17 0.74
N ARG A 212 -30.74 -18.33 0.66
CA ARG A 212 -32.03 -18.50 1.39
C ARG A 212 -33.16 -19.04 0.51
N ILE A 213 -32.82 -19.60 -0.64
CA ILE A 213 -33.81 -20.12 -1.61
C ILE A 213 -34.27 -21.51 -1.13
N LYS A 214 -35.57 -21.80 -1.28
CA LYS A 214 -36.14 -23.10 -0.92
C LYS A 214 -35.48 -24.25 -1.71
N ARG A 215 -35.24 -25.38 -1.03
CA ARG A 215 -34.45 -26.50 -1.56
C ARG A 215 -35.10 -27.24 -2.74
N ASP A 216 -36.42 -27.16 -2.84
CA ASP A 216 -37.24 -27.79 -3.88
C ASP A 216 -37.19 -27.04 -5.23
N THR A 217 -36.75 -25.79 -5.22
CA THR A 217 -36.66 -24.95 -6.43
C THR A 217 -35.62 -25.48 -7.43
N LYS A 218 -35.88 -25.24 -8.73
CA LYS A 218 -34.96 -25.61 -9.80
C LYS A 218 -33.57 -24.99 -9.61
N GLY A 219 -33.51 -23.73 -9.16
CA GLY A 219 -32.26 -23.03 -8.91
C GLY A 219 -31.41 -23.67 -7.81
N TYR A 220 -32.02 -24.04 -6.69
CA TYR A 220 -31.29 -24.70 -5.60
C TYR A 220 -30.84 -26.11 -5.99
N LYS A 221 -31.69 -26.88 -6.68
CA LYS A 221 -31.33 -28.23 -7.17
C LYS A 221 -30.12 -28.16 -8.10
N LEU A 222 -30.11 -27.23 -9.05
CA LEU A 222 -28.99 -27.04 -9.95
C LEU A 222 -27.72 -26.61 -9.20
N TYR A 223 -27.82 -25.63 -8.30
CA TYR A 223 -26.70 -25.24 -7.44
C TYR A 223 -26.14 -26.44 -6.64
N SER A 224 -27.01 -27.26 -6.03
CA SER A 224 -26.57 -28.43 -5.27
C SER A 224 -25.86 -29.44 -6.16
N GLN A 225 -26.33 -29.66 -7.39
CA GLN A 225 -25.65 -30.55 -8.34
C GLN A 225 -24.27 -30.02 -8.74
N LEU A 226 -24.16 -28.70 -8.93
CA LEU A 226 -22.92 -28.08 -9.37
C LEU A 226 -21.86 -27.98 -8.27
N PHE A 227 -22.25 -27.82 -7.00
CA PHE A 227 -21.32 -27.43 -5.93
C PHE A 227 -21.28 -28.38 -4.71
N ASN A 228 -22.11 -29.43 -4.65
CA ASN A 228 -22.02 -30.44 -3.59
C ASN A 228 -21.44 -31.74 -4.17
N GLY A 229 -20.23 -32.11 -3.74
CA GLY A 229 -19.57 -33.35 -4.16
C GLY A 229 -19.01 -33.34 -5.59
N SER A 230 -18.87 -32.16 -6.20
CA SER A 230 -18.21 -31.95 -7.49
C SER A 230 -16.80 -31.37 -7.30
N GLY A 231 -16.03 -31.26 -8.39
CA GLY A 231 -14.76 -30.51 -8.41
C GLY A 231 -14.93 -28.98 -8.42
N HIS A 232 -16.15 -28.46 -8.29
CA HIS A 232 -16.45 -27.04 -8.27
C HIS A 232 -16.79 -26.58 -6.85
N SER A 233 -16.59 -25.30 -6.55
CA SER A 233 -16.62 -24.83 -5.17
C SER A 233 -17.42 -23.53 -5.01
N HIS A 234 -18.12 -23.43 -3.87
CA HIS A 234 -18.76 -22.19 -3.44
C HIS A 234 -17.94 -21.57 -2.32
N ILE A 235 -17.31 -20.42 -2.61
CA ILE A 235 -16.60 -19.60 -1.63
C ILE A 235 -17.61 -18.70 -0.94
N LYS A 236 -17.80 -18.93 0.36
CA LYS A 236 -18.68 -18.14 1.22
C LYS A 236 -17.84 -17.10 1.94
N LEU A 237 -18.08 -15.84 1.67
CA LEU A 237 -17.44 -14.74 2.39
C LEU A 237 -18.15 -14.56 3.73
N GLU A 238 -17.43 -14.77 4.83
CA GLU A 238 -17.97 -14.61 6.20
C GLU A 238 -18.03 -13.13 6.62
N ASP A 239 -17.11 -12.33 6.09
CA ASP A 239 -17.01 -10.89 6.29
C ASP A 239 -16.71 -10.15 4.98
N LEU A 240 -16.50 -8.83 5.06
CA LEU A 240 -16.18 -7.98 3.92
C LEU A 240 -14.68 -7.72 3.73
N SER A 241 -13.80 -8.34 4.53
CA SER A 241 -12.36 -8.05 4.53
C SER A 241 -11.77 -8.21 3.12
N SER A 242 -12.03 -9.33 2.45
CA SER A 242 -11.59 -9.55 1.06
C SER A 242 -12.11 -8.48 0.09
N VAL A 243 -13.33 -8.00 0.29
CA VAL A 243 -13.91 -6.92 -0.53
C VAL A 243 -13.20 -5.60 -0.25
N HIS A 244 -12.83 -5.32 1.01
CA HIS A 244 -12.05 -4.14 1.36
C HIS A 244 -10.66 -4.16 0.73
N TYR A 245 -9.98 -5.31 0.68
CA TYR A 245 -8.70 -5.45 -0.04
C TYR A 245 -8.86 -5.08 -1.52
N LEU A 246 -9.83 -5.71 -2.20
CA LEU A 246 -10.08 -5.49 -3.63
C LEU A 246 -10.49 -4.03 -3.92
N ALA A 247 -11.38 -3.47 -3.12
CA ALA A 247 -11.85 -2.09 -3.28
C ALA A 247 -10.76 -1.06 -2.97
N THR A 248 -9.88 -1.33 -2.01
CA THR A 248 -8.72 -0.47 -1.72
C THR A 248 -7.78 -0.44 -2.91
N TYR A 249 -7.45 -1.61 -3.47
CA TYR A 249 -6.60 -1.68 -4.66
C TYR A 249 -7.25 -0.97 -5.85
N HIS A 250 -8.53 -1.21 -6.10
CA HIS A 250 -9.29 -0.53 -7.16
C HIS A 250 -9.27 1.00 -7.02
N SER A 251 -9.39 1.52 -5.79
CA SER A 251 -9.26 2.97 -5.54
C SER A 251 -7.89 3.50 -5.95
N LEU A 252 -6.82 2.76 -5.66
CA LEU A 252 -5.46 3.13 -6.04
C LEU A 252 -5.22 3.00 -7.55
N VAL A 253 -5.82 2.00 -8.20
CA VAL A 253 -5.83 1.86 -9.66
C VAL A 253 -6.48 3.08 -10.30
N ASN A 254 -7.64 3.52 -9.80
CA ASN A 254 -8.30 4.72 -10.27
C ASN A 254 -7.42 5.97 -10.11
N GLU A 255 -6.78 6.16 -8.93
CA GLU A 255 -5.84 7.26 -8.69
C GLU A 255 -4.62 7.19 -9.63
N ALA A 256 -4.11 6.01 -9.95
CA ALA A 256 -2.97 5.84 -10.87
C ALA A 256 -3.37 6.16 -12.32
N CYS A 257 -4.56 5.72 -12.75
CA CYS A 257 -5.12 6.01 -14.06
C CYS A 257 -5.44 7.50 -14.25
N SER A 258 -5.92 8.18 -13.19
CA SER A 258 -6.13 9.64 -13.19
C SER A 258 -4.86 10.46 -13.00
N GLN A 259 -3.70 9.82 -12.80
CA GLN A 259 -2.40 10.45 -12.53
C GLN A 259 -2.36 11.24 -11.20
N GLU A 260 -3.22 10.88 -10.25
CA GLU A 260 -3.31 11.50 -8.93
C GLU A 260 -2.55 10.73 -7.84
N LEU A 261 -2.21 9.45 -8.10
CA LEU A 261 -1.45 8.63 -7.17
C LEU A 261 0.00 9.12 -7.07
N VAL A 262 0.36 9.73 -5.95
CA VAL A 262 1.72 10.22 -5.67
C VAL A 262 2.31 9.47 -4.48
N LEU A 263 3.43 8.78 -4.70
CA LEU A 263 4.20 8.06 -3.67
C LEU A 263 5.64 8.55 -3.67
N ALA A 264 6.20 8.83 -2.49
CA ALA A 264 7.55 9.39 -2.32
C ALA A 264 7.85 10.54 -3.32
N ASN A 265 6.88 11.44 -3.52
CA ASN A 265 6.97 12.58 -4.42
C ASN A 265 7.12 12.24 -5.92
N LYS A 266 6.70 11.03 -6.31
CA LYS A 266 6.64 10.59 -7.69
C LYS A 266 5.19 10.24 -8.03
N THR A 267 4.68 10.75 -9.14
CA THR A 267 3.41 10.28 -9.71
C THR A 267 3.61 8.87 -10.24
N ILE A 268 2.77 7.94 -9.79
CA ILE A 268 2.86 6.51 -10.07
C ILE A 268 1.86 6.14 -11.15
N LYS A 269 2.34 5.55 -12.24
CA LYS A 269 1.50 5.03 -13.32
C LYS A 269 0.98 3.64 -12.98
N LEU A 270 -0.05 3.17 -13.69
CA LEU A 270 -0.67 1.85 -13.47
C LEU A 270 0.34 0.70 -13.44
N ARG A 271 1.24 0.60 -14.44
CA ARG A 271 2.28 -0.43 -14.48
C ARG A 271 3.21 -0.40 -13.26
N GLU A 272 3.54 0.78 -12.77
CA GLU A 272 4.38 0.93 -11.58
C GLU A 272 3.61 0.55 -10.32
N LEU A 273 2.31 0.86 -10.23
CA LEU A 273 1.45 0.42 -9.13
C LEU A 273 1.32 -1.11 -9.11
N GLU A 274 1.14 -1.77 -10.27
CA GLU A 274 1.15 -3.23 -10.41
C GLU A 274 2.45 -3.85 -9.85
N ASP A 275 3.61 -3.29 -10.20
CA ASP A 275 4.90 -3.72 -9.63
C ASP A 275 4.98 -3.51 -8.11
N ILE A 276 4.50 -2.38 -7.63
CA ILE A 276 4.54 -2.02 -6.21
C ILE A 276 3.63 -2.93 -5.38
N ILE A 277 2.40 -3.21 -5.83
CA ILE A 277 1.47 -4.07 -5.09
C ILE A 277 2.03 -5.50 -4.99
N ARG A 278 2.65 -6.03 -6.05
CA ARG A 278 3.34 -7.33 -6.01
C ARG A 278 4.47 -7.34 -4.98
N LYS A 279 5.37 -6.36 -5.06
CA LYS A 279 6.52 -6.24 -4.12
C LYS A 279 6.08 -5.99 -2.67
N SER A 280 4.88 -5.44 -2.47
CA SER A 280 4.36 -5.15 -1.14
C SER A 280 3.91 -6.38 -0.37
N VAL A 281 3.59 -7.47 -1.08
CA VAL A 281 2.99 -8.72 -0.59
C VAL A 281 1.66 -8.56 0.17
N ILE A 282 1.04 -7.38 0.16
CA ILE A 282 -0.17 -7.09 0.94
C ILE A 282 -1.37 -7.94 0.49
N LEU A 283 -1.49 -8.23 -0.81
CA LEU A 283 -2.60 -9.05 -1.32
C LEU A 283 -2.51 -10.52 -0.91
N GLU A 284 -1.37 -10.99 -0.39
CA GLU A 284 -1.25 -12.34 0.15
C GLU A 284 -2.17 -12.56 1.36
N ASP A 285 -2.51 -11.49 2.10
CA ASP A 285 -3.39 -11.53 3.27
C ASP A 285 -4.88 -11.54 2.89
N CYS A 286 -5.22 -11.41 1.61
CA CYS A 286 -6.61 -11.47 1.14
C CYS A 286 -7.11 -12.91 1.09
N THR A 287 -8.02 -13.28 2.00
CA THR A 287 -8.55 -14.64 2.13
C THR A 287 -9.20 -15.16 0.85
N LEU A 288 -9.91 -14.32 0.10
CA LEU A 288 -10.50 -14.70 -1.19
C LEU A 288 -9.42 -15.09 -2.21
N LEU A 289 -8.30 -14.37 -2.27
CA LEU A 289 -7.21 -14.71 -3.20
C LEU A 289 -6.50 -16.02 -2.80
N GLN A 290 -6.44 -16.31 -1.49
CA GLN A 290 -5.96 -17.61 -0.99
C GLN A 290 -6.94 -18.76 -1.32
N ASP A 291 -8.24 -18.54 -1.17
CA ASP A 291 -9.29 -19.52 -1.50
C ASP A 291 -9.31 -19.84 -3.00
N LEU A 292 -9.04 -18.83 -3.83
CA LEU A 292 -8.84 -18.95 -5.28
C LEU A 292 -7.48 -19.56 -5.67
N LYS A 293 -6.66 -20.00 -4.69
CA LYS A 293 -5.36 -20.64 -4.91
C LYS A 293 -4.35 -19.78 -5.66
N ILE A 294 -4.50 -18.46 -5.60
CA ILE A 294 -3.50 -17.50 -6.12
C ILE A 294 -2.27 -17.51 -5.21
N PHE A 295 -2.49 -17.64 -3.90
CA PHE A 295 -1.45 -17.78 -2.89
C PHE A 295 -1.60 -19.07 -2.10
N THR A 296 -0.48 -19.62 -1.64
CA THR A 296 -0.46 -20.75 -0.71
C THR A 296 -0.74 -20.23 0.70
N SER A 297 -1.82 -20.70 1.36
CA SER A 297 -2.16 -20.28 2.73
C SER A 297 -0.98 -20.49 3.67
N LYS A 298 -0.51 -19.42 4.30
CA LYS A 298 0.47 -19.48 5.39
C LYS A 298 -0.27 -19.91 6.65
N VAL A 299 0.13 -21.05 7.23
CA VAL A 299 -0.33 -21.47 8.55
C VAL A 299 0.14 -20.41 9.55
N THR A 300 -0.80 -19.71 10.18
CA THR A 300 -0.52 -18.66 11.14
C THR A 300 -0.11 -19.28 12.46
N ASP A 301 1.19 -19.49 12.64
CA ASP A 301 1.75 -19.85 13.94
C ASP A 301 1.76 -18.63 14.87
N ASN A 302 1.30 -18.80 16.10
CA ASN A 302 0.84 -17.78 17.05
C ASN A 302 1.95 -16.90 17.68
N GLN A 303 3.09 -16.70 17.03
CA GLN A 303 4.17 -15.82 17.52
C GLN A 303 3.97 -14.32 17.20
N VAL A 304 2.71 -13.88 17.00
CA VAL A 304 2.34 -12.85 15.99
C VAL A 304 2.26 -11.41 16.47
N VAL A 305 2.33 -11.08 17.77
CA VAL A 305 1.93 -9.73 18.21
C VAL A 305 3.00 -8.65 17.95
N THR A 306 4.30 -8.96 18.00
CA THR A 306 5.37 -7.94 17.84
C THR A 306 5.83 -7.73 16.39
N LYS A 307 5.69 -8.73 15.51
CA LYS A 307 6.14 -8.64 14.11
C LYS A 307 5.43 -7.52 13.30
N PRO A 308 4.08 -7.35 13.38
CA PRO A 308 3.38 -6.29 12.67
C PRO A 308 3.79 -4.89 13.14
N VAL A 309 4.02 -4.74 14.45
CA VAL A 309 4.50 -3.49 15.05
C VAL A 309 5.89 -3.13 14.52
N LYS A 310 6.81 -4.10 14.50
CA LYS A 310 8.17 -3.91 13.98
C LYS A 310 8.19 -3.51 12.51
N GLU A 311 7.42 -4.21 11.68
CA GLU A 311 7.32 -3.91 10.25
C GLU A 311 6.72 -2.52 9.99
N PHE A 312 5.73 -2.12 10.80
CA PHE A 312 5.14 -0.79 10.71
C PHE A 312 6.15 0.31 11.09
N VAL A 313 6.89 0.14 12.20
CA VAL A 313 7.92 1.09 12.64
C VAL A 313 9.01 1.25 11.57
N ILE A 314 9.51 0.15 11.01
CA ILE A 314 10.50 0.19 9.91
C ILE A 314 9.90 0.92 8.70
N THR A 315 8.65 0.64 8.34
CA THR A 315 7.97 1.28 7.21
C THR A 315 7.89 2.80 7.40
N LEU A 316 7.53 3.26 8.60
CA LEU A 316 7.50 4.68 8.94
C LEU A 316 8.89 5.33 8.82
N LEU A 317 9.93 4.66 9.32
CA LEU A 317 11.29 5.18 9.26
C LEU A 317 11.86 5.18 7.83
N LYS A 318 11.53 4.19 6.98
CA LYS A 318 11.93 4.21 5.55
C LYS A 318 11.34 5.42 4.83
N GLN A 319 10.09 5.77 5.16
CA GLN A 319 9.41 6.92 4.60
C GLN A 319 10.03 8.25 5.05
N ASN A 320 10.23 8.41 6.36
CA ASN A 320 10.56 9.70 6.95
C ASN A 320 12.04 9.87 7.32
N GLN A 321 12.86 8.82 7.15
CA GLN A 321 14.28 8.69 7.55
C GLN A 321 14.53 8.83 9.06
N ILE A 322 13.98 9.87 9.69
CA ILE A 322 14.13 10.21 11.10
C ILE A 322 12.77 10.65 11.66
N ILE A 323 12.32 10.06 12.77
CA ILE A 323 11.06 10.38 13.44
C ILE A 323 11.33 10.62 14.93
N GLY A 324 10.64 11.59 15.54
CA GLY A 324 10.67 11.76 17.00
C GLY A 324 10.05 10.55 17.71
N HIS A 325 10.71 10.04 18.74
CA HIS A 325 10.30 8.82 19.44
C HIS A 325 8.85 8.87 19.95
N LYS A 326 8.42 10.01 20.49
CA LYS A 326 7.02 10.24 20.91
C LYS A 326 6.04 10.15 19.75
N VAL A 327 6.33 10.82 18.62
CA VAL A 327 5.50 10.77 17.40
C VAL A 327 5.43 9.36 16.84
N LEU A 328 6.54 8.60 16.89
CA LEU A 328 6.59 7.20 16.45
C LEU A 328 5.65 6.33 17.29
N ILE A 329 5.70 6.46 18.62
CA ILE A 329 4.83 5.72 19.55
C ILE A 329 3.37 6.10 19.32
N GLU A 330 3.03 7.39 19.34
CA GLU A 330 1.66 7.87 19.14
C GLU A 330 1.09 7.40 17.79
N THR A 331 1.88 7.49 16.72
CA THR A 331 1.47 7.03 15.38
C THR A 331 1.25 5.51 15.36
N THR A 332 2.10 4.75 16.06
CA THR A 332 2.00 3.28 16.16
C THR A 332 0.81 2.86 17.03
N GLN A 333 0.54 3.56 18.12
CA GLN A 333 -0.55 3.27 19.03
C GLN A 333 -1.92 3.60 18.43
N ASN A 334 -2.00 4.71 17.69
CA ASN A 334 -3.18 5.03 16.89
C ASN A 334 -3.46 3.95 15.82
N LYS A 335 -2.41 3.31 15.29
CA LYS A 335 -2.55 2.22 14.32
C LYS A 335 -2.98 0.91 14.97
N PHE A 336 -2.41 0.57 16.12
CA PHE A 336 -2.67 -0.68 16.85
C PHE A 336 -3.42 -0.38 18.16
N ASN A 337 -4.64 0.12 18.05
CA ASN A 337 -5.49 0.51 19.18
C ASN A 337 -5.76 -0.62 20.20
N SER A 338 -5.61 -1.88 19.80
CA SER A 338 -5.75 -3.07 20.65
C SER A 338 -4.44 -3.53 21.31
N ILE A 339 -3.29 -2.99 20.89
CA ILE A 339 -1.97 -3.33 21.44
C ILE A 339 -1.63 -2.35 22.56
N LYS A 340 -1.27 -2.90 23.74
CA LYS A 340 -0.80 -2.08 24.86
C LYS A 340 0.51 -1.39 24.48
N GLU A 341 0.65 -0.13 24.85
CA GLU A 341 1.85 0.70 24.67
C GLU A 341 3.16 -0.01 25.05
N ILE A 342 3.13 -0.82 26.11
CA ILE A 342 4.26 -1.66 26.56
C ILE A 342 4.78 -2.58 25.45
N ALA A 343 3.89 -3.19 24.65
CA ALA A 343 4.27 -4.06 23.55
C ALA A 343 4.83 -3.27 22.34
N ILE A 344 4.42 -2.01 22.17
CA ILE A 344 4.99 -1.10 21.17
C ILE A 344 6.42 -0.72 21.55
N HIS A 345 6.63 -0.33 22.82
CA HIS A 345 7.97 -0.09 23.36
C HIS A 345 8.87 -1.31 23.24
N GLN A 346 8.34 -2.50 23.53
CA GLN A 346 9.08 -3.75 23.38
C GLN A 346 9.48 -4.01 21.92
N GLY A 347 8.58 -3.80 20.96
CA GLY A 347 8.88 -3.92 19.53
C GLY A 347 9.96 -2.94 19.05
N ILE A 348 9.92 -1.68 19.50
CA ILE A 348 10.96 -0.67 19.20
C ILE A 348 12.29 -1.06 19.85
N LYS A 349 12.27 -1.51 21.10
CA LYS A 349 13.49 -1.96 21.81
C LYS A 349 14.13 -3.16 21.11
N GLU A 350 13.34 -4.13 20.69
CA GLU A 350 13.81 -5.29 19.92
C GLU A 350 14.40 -4.86 18.57
N LEU A 351 13.80 -3.90 17.85
CA LEU A 351 14.38 -3.35 16.61
C LEU A 351 15.74 -2.66 16.84
N SER A 352 15.90 -2.00 17.99
CA SER A 352 17.17 -1.38 18.40
C SER A 352 18.23 -2.45 18.70
N GLN A 353 17.84 -3.52 19.41
CA GLN A 353 18.70 -4.68 19.69
C GLN A 353 19.09 -5.45 18.43
N GLU A 354 18.19 -5.54 17.46
CA GLU A 354 18.42 -6.14 16.14
C GLU A 354 19.29 -5.26 15.21
N ASN A 355 19.80 -4.12 15.69
CA ASN A 355 20.54 -3.13 14.89
C ASN A 355 19.79 -2.64 13.65
N LYS A 356 18.46 -2.64 13.67
CA LYS A 356 17.64 -2.11 12.56
C LYS A 356 17.34 -0.63 12.72
N ILE A 357 17.31 -0.13 13.95
CA ILE A 357 17.08 1.28 14.27
C ILE A 357 18.09 1.77 15.30
N LYS A 358 18.42 3.06 15.26
CA LYS A 358 19.25 3.74 16.26
C LYS A 358 18.43 4.83 16.95
N LEU A 359 18.44 4.81 18.28
CA LEU A 359 17.91 5.88 19.12
C LEU A 359 18.99 6.95 19.27
N VAL A 360 18.74 8.14 18.73
CA VAL A 360 19.64 9.29 18.86
C VAL A 360 19.28 10.02 20.16
N PRO A 361 20.23 10.16 21.10
CA PRO A 361 19.98 10.87 22.36
C PRO A 361 19.60 12.34 22.08
N GLY A 362 18.46 12.78 22.59
CA GLY A 362 18.16 14.21 22.78
C GLY A 362 18.47 14.58 24.23
N ASP A 363 18.76 15.85 24.51
CA ASP A 363 19.19 16.40 25.81
C ASP A 363 18.32 16.00 27.02
N GLY A 364 18.45 14.76 27.47
CA GLY A 364 17.94 14.22 28.73
C GLY A 364 16.51 13.64 28.76
N SER A 365 15.65 13.84 27.74
CA SER A 365 14.25 13.35 27.79
C SER A 365 13.85 12.43 26.64
N LEU A 366 13.07 11.38 26.95
CA LEU A 366 12.49 10.42 25.99
C LEU A 366 11.62 11.11 24.92
N GLU A 367 11.09 12.31 25.22
CA GLU A 367 10.25 13.09 24.31
C GLU A 367 11.06 13.79 23.20
N LYS A 368 12.35 14.05 23.46
CA LYS A 368 13.27 14.70 22.50
C LYS A 368 14.13 13.72 21.72
N GLN A 369 14.04 12.43 22.03
CA GLN A 369 14.81 11.40 21.31
C GLN A 369 14.30 11.24 19.88
N LEU A 370 15.25 11.07 18.96
CA LEU A 370 14.96 10.76 17.56
C LEU A 370 15.24 9.29 17.29
N VAL A 371 14.49 8.70 16.37
CA VAL A 371 14.65 7.33 15.90
C VAL A 371 14.98 7.38 14.43
N CYS A 372 16.03 6.66 14.03
CA CYS A 372 16.50 6.58 12.64
C CYS A 372 16.79 5.13 12.27
N LEU A 373 16.80 4.81 10.97
CA LEU A 373 17.29 3.52 10.50
C LEU A 373 18.81 3.48 10.60
N VAL A 374 19.35 2.33 10.98
CA VAL A 374 20.78 2.08 10.83
C VAL A 374 21.07 1.94 9.33
N PRO A 375 22.08 2.66 8.78
CA PRO A 375 22.46 2.56 7.37
C PRO A 375 22.79 1.15 6.88
#